data_AF-A0A520C698-F1
#
_entry.id   AF-A0A520C698-F1
#
_cell.length_a   1.000
_cell.length_b   1.000
_cell.length_c   1.000
_cell.angle_alpha   90.00
_cell.angle_beta   90.00
_cell.angle_gamma   90.00
#
_symmetry.space_group_name_H-M   'P 1'
#
loop_
_entity.id
_entity.type
_entity.pdbx_description
1 polymer ?
#
loop_
_entity_poly.entity_id
_entity_poly.type
_entity_poly.pdbx_seq_one_letter_code
_entity_poly.pdbx_strand_id
1 'polypeptide(L)'
;MQLLFSIVQIVIGFNLLLPMLLFAFWKVKRKKQNISLNPVIERDFAIIVTAYQDTTFIPVVVESALAINYANYHIYVVADNC
;
A
#
# COMPACT_ATOMS: atom_id res chain seq x y z
N MET A 1 35.96 11.72 22.61
CA MET A 1 34.63 11.38 23.18
C MET A 1 33.52 12.33 22.73
N GLN A 2 33.69 13.65 22.80
CA GLN A 2 32.63 14.61 22.39
C GLN A 2 32.28 14.56 20.89
N LEU A 3 33.26 14.45 20.00
CA LEU A 3 33.02 14.34 18.55
C LEU A 3 32.15 13.14 18.16
N LEU A 4 32.40 11.97 18.76
CA LEU A 4 31.62 10.76 18.50
C LEU A 4 30.16 10.96 18.91
N PHE A 5 29.93 11.54 20.09
CA PHE A 5 28.59 11.82 20.60
C PHE A 5 27.84 12.83 19.71
N SER A 6 28.52 13.87 19.24
CA SER A 6 27.95 14.83 18.30
C SER A 6 27.57 14.20 16.96
N ILE A 7 28.40 13.29 16.41
CA ILE A 7 28.09 12.58 15.15
C ILE A 7 26.85 11.71 15.32
N VAL A 8 26.78 10.94 16.42
CA VAL A 8 25.60 10.10 16.71
C VAL A 8 24.34 10.94 16.85
N GLN A 9 24.41 12.09 17.53
CA GLN A 9 23.29 13.00 17.68
C GLN A 9 22.81 13.58 16.34
N ILE A 10 23.74 13.91 15.43
CA ILE A 10 23.41 14.40 14.08
C ILE A 10 22.75 13.31 13.25
N VAL A 11 23.25 12.07 13.29
CA VAL A 11 22.69 10.94 12.53
C VAL A 11 21.27 10.62 13.00
N ILE A 12 21.06 10.55 14.32
CA ILE A 12 19.74 10.31 14.90
C ILE A 12 18.80 11.48 14.59
N GLY A 13 19.25 12.72 14.80
CA GLY A 13 18.47 13.91 14.51
C GLY A 13 18.04 13.97 13.04
N PHE A 14 18.94 13.64 12.11
CA PHE A 14 18.63 13.57 10.69
C PHE A 14 17.62 12.46 10.38
N ASN A 15 17.80 11.25 10.90
CA ASN A 15 16.89 10.13 10.64
C ASN A 15 15.46 10.38 11.16
N LEU A 16 15.32 11.15 12.25
CA LEU A 16 14.01 11.54 12.78
C LEU A 16 13.39 12.74 12.04
N LEU A 17 14.20 13.74 11.68
CA LEU A 17 13.70 14.96 11.02
C LEU A 17 13.42 14.77 9.53
N LEU A 18 14.17 13.89 8.85
CA LEU A 18 14.01 13.60 7.42
C LEU A 18 12.58 13.17 7.03
N PRO A 19 11.93 12.18 7.66
CA PRO A 19 10.57 11.78 7.29
C PRO A 19 9.56 12.92 7.47
N MET A 20 9.74 13.76 8.50
CA MET A 20 8.88 14.91 8.75
C MET A 20 9.04 16.00 7.69
N LEU A 21 10.29 16.29 7.29
CA LEU A 21 10.59 17.23 6.19
C LEU A 21 10.03 16.73 4.86
N LEU A 22 10.25 15.45 4.52
CA LEU A 22 9.71 14.83 3.30
C LEU A 22 8.19 14.89 3.27
N PHE A 23 7.52 14.62 4.39
CA PHE A 23 6.07 14.76 4.51
C PHE A 23 5.60 16.20 4.29
N ALA A 24 6.27 17.19 4.89
CA ALA A 24 5.97 18.60 4.69
C ALA A 24 6.11 19.00 3.21
N PHE A 25 7.22 18.60 2.56
CA PHE A 25 7.43 18.83 1.13
C PHE A 25 6.36 18.16 0.27
N TRP A 26 6.00 16.92 0.56
CA TRP A 26 4.94 16.21 -0.16
C TRP A 26 3.60 16.94 -0.04
N LYS A 27 3.25 17.41 1.16
CA LYS A 27 2.00 18.15 1.40
C LYS A 27 1.93 19.45 0.60
N VAL A 28 3.04 20.18 0.48
CA VAL A 28 3.11 21.42 -0.32
C VAL A 28 3.09 21.13 -1.82
N LYS A 29 3.76 20.06 -2.27
CA LYS A 29 3.80 19.66 -3.69
C LYS A 29 2.54 18.93 -4.16
N ARG A 30 1.70 18.43 -3.24
CA ARG A 30 0.46 17.73 -3.58
C ARG A 30 -0.54 18.71 -4.17
N LYS A 31 -0.55 18.82 -5.50
CA LYS A 31 -1.64 19.47 -6.23
C LYS A 31 -2.94 18.72 -5.92
N LYS A 32 -3.98 19.44 -5.49
CA LYS A 32 -5.33 18.85 -5.37
C LYS A 32 -5.74 18.42 -6.76
N GLN A 33 -5.72 17.11 -7.03
CA GLN A 33 -6.39 16.56 -8.19
C GLN A 33 -7.88 16.67 -7.91
N ASN A 34 -8.58 17.47 -8.71
CA ASN A 34 -10.03 17.42 -8.76
C ASN A 34 -10.39 16.11 -9.47
N ILE A 35 -10.47 15.03 -8.69
CA ILE A 35 -11.03 13.79 -9.17
C ILE A 35 -12.52 14.09 -9.35
N SER A 36 -12.94 14.32 -10.58
CA SER A 36 -14.37 14.35 -10.88
C SER A 36 -14.91 12.98 -10.50
N LEU A 37 -15.80 12.94 -9.52
CA LEU A 37 -16.64 11.78 -9.25
C LEU A 37 -17.60 11.67 -10.45
N ASN A 38 -17.08 11.19 -11.58
CA ASN A 38 -17.94 10.71 -12.65
C ASN A 38 -18.84 9.63 -12.03
N PRO A 39 -20.11 9.54 -12.48
CA PRO A 39 -21.00 8.48 -12.02
C PRO A 39 -20.25 7.15 -12.14
N VAL A 40 -20.34 6.36 -11.08
CA VAL A 40 -19.60 5.10 -10.90
C VAL A 40 -19.89 4.21 -12.10
N ILE A 41 -19.03 4.27 -13.11
CA ILE A 41 -18.96 3.24 -14.12
C ILE A 41 -18.28 2.10 -13.38
N GLU A 42 -19.07 1.11 -12.95
CA GLU A 42 -18.52 -0.15 -12.47
C GLU A 42 -17.77 -0.78 -13.64
N ARG A 43 -16.45 -0.57 -13.66
CA ARG A 43 -15.53 -1.21 -14.60
C ARG A 43 -15.28 -2.64 -14.16
N ASP A 44 -15.30 -3.57 -15.10
CA ASP A 44 -14.91 -4.94 -14.81
C ASP A 44 -13.44 -4.97 -14.37
N PHE A 45 -13.16 -5.71 -13.30
CA PHE A 45 -11.80 -5.92 -12.83
C PHE A 45 -11.62 -7.35 -12.34
N ALA A 46 -10.36 -7.74 -12.19
CA ALA A 46 -10.00 -9.05 -11.66
C ALA A 46 -9.14 -8.88 -10.40
N ILE A 47 -9.38 -9.75 -9.42
CA ILE A 47 -8.57 -9.90 -8.22
C ILE A 47 -7.72 -11.14 -8.43
N ILE A 48 -6.40 -10.99 -8.45
CA ILE A 48 -5.48 -12.11 -8.59
C ILE A 48 -4.90 -12.43 -7.21
N VAL A 49 -5.26 -13.59 -6.68
CA VAL A 49 -4.75 -14.14 -5.42
C VAL A 49 -3.61 -15.09 -5.75
N THR A 50 -2.38 -14.65 -5.51
CA THR A 50 -1.18 -15.48 -5.73
C THR A 50 -0.77 -16.14 -4.41
N ALA A 51 -0.58 -17.45 -4.41
CA ALA A 51 -0.01 -18.21 -3.30
C ALA A 51 1.24 -18.95 -3.78
N TYR A 52 2.28 -18.96 -2.95
CA TYR A 52 3.52 -19.70 -3.18
C TYR A 52 3.85 -20.53 -1.95
N GLN A 53 3.95 -21.86 -2.10
CA GLN A 53 4.26 -22.86 -1.07
C GLN A 53 3.31 -22.97 0.14
N ASP A 54 2.46 -21.97 0.40
CA ASP A 54 1.47 -21.98 1.47
C ASP A 54 0.10 -21.55 0.95
N THR A 55 -0.88 -22.42 1.10
CA THR A 55 -2.26 -22.23 0.64
C THR A 55 -3.25 -21.95 1.79
N THR A 56 -2.78 -21.94 3.04
CA THR A 56 -3.62 -21.89 4.24
C THR A 56 -4.53 -20.67 4.27
N PHE A 57 -4.05 -19.53 3.76
CA PHE A 57 -4.79 -18.27 3.77
C PHE A 57 -5.67 -18.04 2.54
N ILE A 58 -5.60 -18.89 1.50
CA ILE A 58 -6.38 -18.71 0.27
C ILE A 58 -7.89 -18.62 0.58
N PRO A 59 -8.49 -19.50 1.41
CA PRO A 59 -9.93 -19.42 1.70
C PRO A 59 -10.33 -18.07 2.30
N VAL A 60 -9.57 -17.58 3.29
CA VAL A 60 -9.85 -16.31 3.97
C VAL A 60 -9.71 -15.11 3.03
N VAL A 61 -8.72 -15.14 2.13
CA VAL A 61 -8.52 -14.08 1.13
C VAL A 61 -9.67 -14.06 0.11
N VAL A 62 -10.10 -15.23 -0.35
CA VAL A 62 -11.23 -15.35 -1.29
C VAL A 62 -12.53 -14.89 -0.63
N GLU A 63 -12.79 -15.28 0.62
CA GLU A 63 -13.96 -14.81 1.37
C GLU A 63 -13.98 -13.28 1.52
N SER A 64 -12.84 -12.67 1.83
CA SER A 64 -12.73 -11.20 1.90
C SER A 64 -12.96 -10.53 0.54
N ALA A 65 -12.52 -11.15 -0.55
CA ALA A 65 -12.74 -10.64 -1.90
C ALA A 65 -14.21 -10.76 -2.32
N LEU A 66 -14.89 -11.84 -1.91
CA LEU A 66 -16.32 -12.05 -2.15
C LEU A 66 -17.22 -11.06 -1.40
N ALA A 67 -16.74 -10.51 -0.27
CA ALA A 67 -17.48 -9.55 0.54
C ALA A 67 -17.52 -8.12 -0.06
N ILE A 68 -16.86 -7.88 -1.20
CA ILE A 68 -16.86 -6.58 -1.89
C ILE A 68 -18.24 -6.35 -2.53
N ASN A 69 -18.84 -5.18 -2.28
CA ASN A 69 -20.10 -4.77 -2.92
C ASN A 69 -19.83 -4.21 -4.33
N TYR A 70 -19.76 -5.11 -5.32
CA TYR A 70 -19.52 -4.78 -6.72
C TYR A 70 -20.18 -5.80 -7.65
N ALA A 71 -20.74 -5.37 -8.79
CA ALA A 71 -21.52 -6.29 -9.61
C ALA A 71 -20.66 -7.28 -10.41
N ASN A 72 -19.55 -6.84 -11.00
CA ASN A 72 -18.80 -7.63 -11.98
C ASN A 72 -17.31 -7.65 -11.66
N TYR A 73 -16.82 -8.78 -11.15
CA TYR A 73 -15.38 -9.03 -11.00
C TYR A 73 -15.07 -10.52 -11.04
N HIS A 74 -13.83 -10.85 -11.38
CA HIS A 74 -13.33 -12.22 -11.37
C HIS A 74 -12.25 -12.39 -10.32
N ILE A 75 -12.27 -13.50 -9.59
CA ILE A 75 -11.18 -13.88 -8.68
C ILE A 75 -10.38 -15.01 -9.35
N TYR A 76 -9.10 -14.77 -9.59
CA TYR A 76 -8.17 -15.79 -10.08
C TYR A 76 -7.25 -16.20 -8.94
N VAL A 77 -7.24 -17.48 -8.59
CA VAL A 77 -6.27 -18.04 -7.63
C VAL A 77 -5.14 -18.67 -8.44
N VAL A 78 -3.93 -18.15 -8.25
CA VAL A 78 -2.71 -18.69 -8.84
C VAL A 78 -1.91 -19.34 -7.71
N ALA A 79 -1.94 -20.67 -7.67
CA ALA A 79 -1.15 -21.46 -6.73
C ALA A 79 0.11 -21.92 -7.44
N ASP A 80 1.21 -21.20 -7.23
CA ASP A 80 2.51 -21.54 -7.81
C ASP A 80 3.29 -22.41 -6.81
N ASN A 81 3.66 -23.63 -7.22
CA ASN A 81 4.46 -24.55 -6.41
C ASN A 81 3.88 -24.80 -4.99
N CYS A 82 2.57 -25.04 -4.93
CA CYS A 82 1.76 -25.24 -3.73
C CYS A 82 1.22 -26.65 -3.62
#